data_AF-A0A2V9DDS8-F1
#
_entry.id   AF-A0A2V9DDS8-F1
#
_cell.length_a   1.000
_cell.length_b   1.000
_cell.length_c   1.000
_cell.angle_alpha   90.00
_cell.angle_beta   90.00
_cell.angle_gamma   90.00
#
_symmetry.space_group_name_H-M   'P 1'
#
loop_
_entity.id
_entity.type
_entity.pdbx_description
1 polymer ?
#
loop_
_entity_poly.entity_id
_entity_poly.type
_entity_poly.pdbx_seq_one_letter_code
_entity_poly.pdbx_strand_id
1 'polypeptide(L)'
;LSMERPRNQDLGSVMQRLAEGDQTRLMVLALAAALALPIWLLGRKANGQCEPLILGAVVVWMLLVSPVAEDHYFSLYVLPAAYALAALMDADRSVRRWGYAALTAVGLLNAGAVLDIGRRFEIYGAVFWGGLLLLCLLLYLAHYESQQRRPDTRG
;
A
#
# COMPACT_ATOMS: atom_id res chain seq x y z
N LEU A 1 -9.63 -31.90 -16.10
CA LEU A 1 -8.92 -31.27 -14.97
C LEU A 1 -9.75 -30.09 -14.50
N SER A 2 -10.75 -30.36 -13.67
CA SER A 2 -11.54 -29.31 -13.02
C SER A 2 -10.62 -28.59 -12.04
N MET A 3 -10.24 -27.35 -12.36
CA MET A 3 -9.71 -26.43 -11.36
C MET A 3 -10.85 -26.08 -10.41
N GLU A 4 -11.05 -26.92 -9.40
CA GLU A 4 -11.82 -26.56 -8.22
C GLU A 4 -11.12 -25.37 -7.58
N ARG A 5 -11.66 -24.16 -7.82
CA ARG A 5 -11.31 -22.98 -7.02
C ARG A 5 -11.51 -23.39 -5.56
N PRO A 6 -10.54 -23.12 -4.66
CA PRO A 6 -10.78 -23.30 -3.23
C PRO A 6 -12.05 -22.54 -2.86
N ARG A 7 -13.08 -23.25 -2.36
CA ARG A 7 -14.44 -22.76 -2.02
C ARG A 7 -14.48 -21.71 -0.91
N ASN A 8 -13.32 -21.15 -0.58
CA ASN A 8 -12.99 -20.20 0.45
C ASN A 8 -12.44 -18.88 -0.12
N GLN A 9 -12.51 -18.69 -1.44
CA GLN A 9 -12.02 -17.51 -2.17
C GLN A 9 -13.12 -16.80 -3.00
N ASP A 10 -14.38 -17.20 -2.86
CA ASP A 10 -15.49 -16.51 -3.52
C ASP A 10 -15.89 -15.26 -2.71
N LEU A 11 -16.17 -14.14 -3.36
CA LEU A 11 -16.69 -12.90 -2.76
C LEU A 11 -17.86 -13.21 -1.83
N GLY A 12 -18.74 -14.12 -2.25
CA GLY A 12 -19.87 -14.57 -1.43
C GLY A 12 -19.43 -15.18 -0.10
N SER A 13 -18.38 -16.01 -0.12
CA SER A 13 -17.86 -16.68 1.09
C SER A 13 -17.10 -15.74 2.04
N VAL A 14 -16.41 -14.73 1.49
CA VAL A 14 -15.72 -13.70 2.29
C VAL A 14 -16.74 -12.74 2.90
N MET A 15 -17.72 -12.28 2.11
CA MET A 15 -18.83 -11.47 2.59
C MET A 15 -19.68 -12.21 3.64
N GLN A 16 -19.90 -13.51 3.47
CA GLN A 16 -20.61 -14.34 4.44
C GLN A 16 -19.83 -14.45 5.77
N ARG A 17 -18.50 -14.63 5.74
CA ARG A 17 -17.67 -14.62 6.97
C ARG A 17 -17.63 -13.25 7.64
N LEU A 18 -17.61 -12.18 6.86
CA LEU A 18 -17.72 -10.80 7.37
C LEU A 18 -19.12 -10.49 7.92
N ALA A 19 -20.17 -11.13 7.41
CA ALA A 19 -21.54 -10.98 7.87
C ALA A 19 -21.85 -11.84 9.11
N GLU A 20 -21.28 -13.05 9.20
CA GLU A 20 -21.52 -14.00 10.30
C GLU A 20 -20.53 -13.85 11.47
N GLY A 21 -19.33 -13.31 11.23
CA GLY A 21 -18.27 -13.18 12.24
C GLY A 21 -18.08 -11.75 12.74
N ASP A 22 -18.74 -11.40 13.86
CA ASP A 22 -18.66 -10.06 14.46
C ASP A 22 -17.22 -9.63 14.78
N GLN A 23 -16.39 -10.55 15.30
CA GLN A 23 -14.99 -10.29 15.61
C GLN A 23 -14.12 -10.09 14.37
N THR A 24 -14.30 -10.89 13.31
CA THR A 24 -13.52 -10.75 12.07
C THR A 24 -13.86 -9.45 11.36
N ARG A 25 -15.14 -9.05 11.36
CA ARG A 25 -15.58 -7.76 10.84
C ARG A 25 -14.95 -6.60 11.60
N LEU A 26 -14.96 -6.64 12.93
CA LEU A 26 -14.33 -5.62 13.76
C LEU A 26 -12.82 -5.53 13.50
N MET A 27 -12.11 -6.66 13.34
CA MET A 27 -10.68 -6.67 13.03
C MET A 27 -10.37 -6.06 11.66
N VAL A 28 -11.16 -6.39 10.62
CA VAL A 28 -10.97 -5.81 9.28
C VAL A 28 -11.23 -4.30 9.29
N LEU A 29 -12.30 -3.86 9.97
CA LEU A 29 -12.60 -2.43 10.12
C LEU A 29 -11.52 -1.69 10.92
N ALA A 30 -11.01 -2.31 11.99
CA ALA A 30 -9.93 -1.74 12.79
C ALA A 30 -8.64 -1.62 11.98
N LEU A 31 -8.27 -2.63 11.19
CA LEU A 31 -7.12 -2.58 10.29
C LEU A 31 -7.29 -1.48 9.23
N ALA A 32 -8.46 -1.42 8.58
CA ALA A 32 -8.77 -0.40 7.59
C ALA A 32 -8.63 1.01 8.18
N ALA A 33 -9.19 1.23 9.38
CA ALA A 33 -9.08 2.50 10.09
C ALA A 33 -7.64 2.83 10.51
N ALA A 34 -6.88 1.84 11.00
CA ALA A 34 -5.49 2.02 11.39
C ALA A 34 -4.60 2.45 10.22
N LEU A 35 -4.82 1.90 9.02
CA LEU A 35 -4.10 2.29 7.81
C LEU A 35 -4.57 3.63 7.23
N ALA A 36 -5.86 3.97 7.39
CA ALA A 36 -6.43 5.24 6.93
C ALA A 36 -6.00 6.44 7.79
N LEU A 37 -5.83 6.24 9.10
CA LEU A 37 -5.48 7.29 10.05
C LEU A 37 -4.23 8.10 9.66
N PRO A 38 -3.06 7.49 9.33
CA PRO A 38 -1.88 8.25 8.94
C PRO A 38 -2.07 9.01 7.61
N ILE A 39 -2.81 8.43 6.65
CA ILE A 39 -3.17 9.11 5.39
C ILE A 39 -3.96 10.38 5.70
N TRP A 40 -4.94 10.29 6.59
CA TRP A 40 -5.77 11.43 6.97
C TRP A 40 -4.99 12.49 7.77
N LEU A 41 -4.12 12.08 8.70
CA LEU A 41 -3.30 13.01 9.48
C LEU A 41 -2.32 13.80 8.62
N LEU A 42 -1.71 13.15 7.63
CA LEU A 42 -0.81 13.80 6.66
C LEU A 42 -1.59 14.60 5.61
N GLY A 43 -2.71 14.06 5.11
CA GLY A 43 -3.58 14.72 4.14
C GLY A 43 -4.12 16.07 4.61
N ARG A 44 -4.42 16.21 5.92
CA ARG A 44 -4.82 17.50 6.52
C ARG A 44 -3.75 18.59 6.46
N LYS A 45 -2.49 18.19 6.26
CA LYS A 45 -1.32 19.08 6.19
C LYS A 45 -0.70 19.04 4.79
N ALA A 46 -1.35 18.40 3.83
CA ALA A 46 -0.83 18.22 2.50
C ALA A 46 -0.89 19.54 1.72
N ASN A 47 0.22 19.85 1.06
CA ASN A 47 0.31 20.90 0.05
C ASN A 47 0.28 20.26 -1.35
N GLY A 48 0.20 21.06 -2.42
CA GLY A 48 0.13 20.56 -3.80
C GLY A 48 1.23 19.56 -4.21
N GLN A 49 2.42 19.63 -3.60
CA GLN A 49 3.51 18.67 -3.86
C GLN A 49 3.30 17.31 -3.14
N CYS A 50 2.58 17.29 -2.03
CA CYS A 50 2.27 16.07 -1.28
C CYS A 50 1.01 15.37 -1.79
N GLU A 51 0.13 16.09 -2.50
CA GLU A 51 -1.12 15.55 -3.08
C GLU A 51 -0.93 14.23 -3.85
N PRO A 52 -0.01 14.09 -4.82
CA PRO A 52 0.17 12.83 -5.54
C PRO A 52 0.60 11.67 -4.63
N LEU A 53 1.39 11.96 -3.59
CA LEU A 53 1.84 10.95 -2.63
C LEU A 53 0.70 10.48 -1.72
N ILE A 54 -0.14 11.41 -1.26
CA ILE A 54 -1.34 11.08 -0.48
C ILE A 54 -2.36 10.33 -1.32
N LEU A 55 -2.60 10.74 -2.56
CA LEU A 55 -3.48 10.03 -3.49
C LEU A 55 -2.96 8.63 -3.80
N GLY A 56 -1.66 8.48 -4.03
CA GLY A 56 -1.01 7.18 -4.15
C GLY A 56 -1.24 6.30 -2.92
N ALA A 57 -1.09 6.85 -1.72
CA ALA A 57 -1.33 6.14 -0.47
C ALA A 57 -2.79 5.69 -0.32
N VAL A 58 -3.77 6.50 -0.75
CA VAL A 58 -5.20 6.14 -0.78
C VAL A 58 -5.44 4.95 -1.72
N VAL A 59 -4.85 4.97 -2.92
CA VAL A 59 -4.97 3.86 -3.88
C VAL A 59 -4.40 2.57 -3.28
N VAL A 60 -3.21 2.63 -2.69
CA VAL A 60 -2.59 1.46 -2.05
C VAL A 60 -3.43 0.97 -0.87
N TRP A 61 -3.98 1.87 -0.05
CA TRP A 61 -4.87 1.51 1.05
C TRP A 61 -6.13 0.79 0.58
N MET A 62 -6.78 1.26 -0.50
CA MET A 62 -7.95 0.61 -1.08
C MET A 62 -7.64 -0.81 -1.55
N LEU A 63 -6.44 -1.03 -2.11
CA LEU A 63 -6.00 -2.34 -2.58
C LEU A 63 -5.65 -3.29 -1.43
N LEU A 64 -5.07 -2.78 -0.34
CA LEU A 64 -4.74 -3.57 0.85
C LEU A 64 -5.98 -4.00 1.65
N VAL A 65 -7.03 -3.17 1.67
CA VAL A 65 -8.26 -3.42 2.41
C VAL A 65 -9.30 -4.17 1.57
N SER A 66 -9.13 -4.22 0.24
CA SER A 66 -10.08 -4.90 -0.65
C SER A 66 -10.21 -6.39 -0.28
N PRO A 67 -11.43 -6.87 0.01
CA PRO A 67 -11.67 -8.29 0.26
C PRO A 67 -11.53 -9.16 -1.00
N VAL A 68 -11.46 -8.52 -2.18
CA VAL A 68 -11.23 -9.16 -3.48
C VAL A 68 -9.92 -8.64 -4.04
N ALA A 69 -8.87 -9.42 -3.87
CA ALA A 69 -7.60 -9.21 -4.54
C ALA A 69 -7.54 -10.16 -5.74
N GLU A 70 -8.10 -9.75 -6.88
CA GLU A 70 -7.76 -10.39 -8.14
C GLU A 70 -6.37 -9.93 -8.59
N ASP A 71 -5.58 -10.86 -9.11
CA ASP A 71 -4.15 -10.66 -9.38
C ASP A 71 -3.87 -9.47 -10.32
N HIS A 72 -4.85 -9.11 -11.15
CA HIS A 72 -4.75 -7.98 -12.07
C HIS A 72 -4.90 -6.61 -11.39
N TYR A 73 -5.46 -6.50 -10.18
CA TYR A 73 -5.54 -5.22 -9.47
C TYR A 73 -4.17 -4.72 -9.00
N PHE A 74 -3.17 -5.60 -8.92
CA PHE A 74 -1.83 -5.22 -8.49
C PHE A 74 -1.06 -4.39 -9.53
N SER A 75 -1.49 -4.38 -10.80
CA SER A 75 -0.98 -3.41 -11.77
C SER A 75 -1.27 -1.96 -11.36
N LEU A 76 -2.27 -1.74 -10.50
CA LEU A 76 -2.58 -0.40 -9.98
C LEU A 76 -1.52 0.13 -9.02
N TYR A 77 -0.60 -0.71 -8.49
CA TYR A 77 0.55 -0.25 -7.72
C TYR A 77 1.61 0.49 -8.54
N VAL A 78 1.58 0.35 -9.86
CA VAL A 78 2.52 1.04 -10.76
C VAL A 78 2.42 2.55 -10.60
N LEU A 79 1.21 3.10 -10.48
CA LEU A 79 1.00 4.54 -10.38
C LEU A 79 1.50 5.10 -9.02
N PRO A 80 1.14 4.54 -7.85
CA PRO A 80 1.74 4.94 -6.58
C PRO A 80 3.27 4.74 -6.55
N ALA A 81 3.80 3.67 -7.14
CA ALA A 81 5.24 3.47 -7.24
C ALA A 81 5.92 4.56 -8.10
N ALA A 82 5.28 5.01 -9.18
CA ALA A 82 5.77 6.11 -9.99
C ALA A 82 5.79 7.44 -9.23
N TYR A 83 4.78 7.73 -8.40
CA TYR A 83 4.79 8.92 -7.54
C TYR A 83 5.92 8.87 -6.50
N ALA A 84 6.14 7.71 -5.87
CA ALA A 84 7.27 7.52 -4.96
C ALA A 84 8.61 7.69 -5.68
N LEU A 85 8.76 7.15 -6.89
CA LEU A 85 9.96 7.28 -7.71
C LEU A 85 10.25 8.75 -8.06
N ALA A 86 9.22 9.49 -8.47
CA ALA A 86 9.35 10.92 -8.80
C ALA A 86 9.83 11.74 -7.59
N ALA A 87 9.22 11.55 -6.41
CA ALA A 87 9.65 12.24 -5.19
C ALA A 87 11.09 11.88 -4.77
N LEU A 88 11.52 10.64 -5.01
CA LEU A 88 12.89 10.21 -4.69
C LEU A 88 13.97 10.84 -5.59
N MET A 89 13.61 11.30 -6.79
CA MET A 89 14.57 11.97 -7.68
C MET A 89 15.06 13.30 -7.09
N ASP A 90 14.16 14.03 -6.44
CA ASP A 90 14.44 15.33 -5.84
C ASP A 90 14.91 15.24 -4.37
N ALA A 91 14.85 14.04 -3.78
CA ALA A 91 15.22 13.82 -2.37
C ALA A 91 16.74 13.80 -2.12
N ASP A 92 17.12 14.10 -0.87
CA ASP A 92 18.50 14.01 -0.39
C ASP A 92 19.09 12.60 -0.54
N ARG A 93 20.42 12.51 -0.60
CA ARG A 93 21.15 11.26 -0.89
C ARG A 93 20.78 10.10 0.05
N SER A 94 20.55 10.37 1.33
CA SER A 94 20.17 9.37 2.33
C SER A 94 18.75 8.83 2.07
N VAL A 95 17.79 9.73 1.92
CA VAL A 95 16.37 9.43 1.63
C VAL A 95 16.26 8.68 0.31
N ARG A 96 16.93 9.16 -0.73
CA ARG A 96 16.96 8.53 -2.05
C ARG A 96 17.47 7.09 -2.01
N ARG A 97 18.56 6.84 -1.28
CA ARG A 97 19.14 5.48 -1.14
C ARG A 97 18.15 4.52 -0.48
N TRP A 98 17.55 4.93 0.64
CA TRP A 98 16.58 4.09 1.34
C TRP A 98 15.30 3.90 0.56
N GLY A 99 14.79 4.93 -0.10
CA GLY A 99 13.59 4.84 -0.93
C GLY A 99 13.77 3.93 -2.15
N TYR A 100 14.93 3.98 -2.81
CA TYR A 100 15.23 3.01 -3.88
C TYR A 100 15.36 1.58 -3.36
N ALA A 101 15.94 1.37 -2.18
CA ALA A 101 15.97 0.05 -1.56
C ALA A 101 14.55 -0.46 -1.26
N ALA A 102 13.67 0.41 -0.74
CA ALA A 102 12.28 0.08 -0.49
C ALA A 102 11.52 -0.24 -1.79
N LEU A 103 11.64 0.59 -2.83
CA LEU A 103 11.01 0.31 -4.14
C LEU A 103 11.54 -0.97 -4.78
N THR A 104 12.84 -1.27 -4.63
CA THR A 104 13.41 -2.53 -5.12
C THR A 104 12.79 -3.71 -4.37
N ALA A 105 12.65 -3.62 -3.05
CA ALA A 105 11.99 -4.67 -2.26
C ALA A 105 10.51 -4.85 -2.66
N VAL A 106 9.77 -3.77 -2.89
CA VAL A 106 8.39 -3.83 -3.43
C VAL A 106 8.38 -4.55 -4.77
N GLY A 107 9.29 -4.21 -5.68
CA GLY A 107 9.42 -4.85 -6.99
C GLY A 107 9.73 -6.35 -6.89
N LEU A 108 10.65 -6.75 -6.01
CA LEU A 108 11.01 -8.14 -5.79
C LEU A 108 9.85 -8.95 -5.19
N LEU A 109 9.11 -8.38 -4.22
CA LEU A 109 7.94 -9.04 -3.63
C LEU A 109 6.83 -9.25 -4.66
N ASN A 110 6.57 -8.27 -5.53
CA ASN A 110 5.58 -8.39 -6.59
C ASN A 110 6.04 -9.33 -7.73
N ALA A 111 7.33 -9.30 -8.10
CA ALA A 111 7.88 -10.21 -9.10
C ALA A 111 7.87 -11.67 -8.61
N GLY A 112 8.22 -11.91 -7.35
CA GLY A 112 8.15 -13.23 -6.73
C GLY A 112 6.72 -13.79 -6.70
N ALA A 113 5.73 -12.92 -6.49
CA ALA A 113 4.31 -13.28 -6.57
C ALA A 113 3.89 -13.68 -8.00
N VAL A 114 4.34 -12.96 -9.03
CA VAL A 114 4.03 -13.25 -10.44
C VAL A 114 4.70 -14.55 -10.91
N LEU A 115 5.90 -14.86 -10.41
CA LEU A 115 6.66 -16.03 -10.81
C LEU A 115 6.23 -17.33 -10.10
N ASP A 116 5.16 -17.30 -9.30
CA ASP A 116 4.61 -18.46 -8.55
C ASP A 116 5.68 -19.18 -7.71
N ILE A 117 6.65 -18.42 -7.19
CA ILE A 117 7.71 -18.93 -6.32
C ILE A 117 7.11 -19.10 -4.92
N GLY A 118 6.34 -20.18 -4.75
CA GLY A 118 5.70 -20.50 -3.48
C GLY A 118 4.17 -20.48 -3.58
N ARG A 119 3.55 -21.56 -3.07
CA ARG A 119 2.10 -21.84 -3.10
C ARG A 119 1.25 -20.56 -2.94
N ARG A 120 0.13 -20.48 -3.66
CA ARG A 120 -0.90 -19.41 -3.64
C ARG A 120 -1.19 -18.67 -2.31
N PHE A 121 -0.98 -19.28 -1.14
CA PHE A 121 -1.11 -18.58 0.16
C PHE A 121 0.06 -17.61 0.46
N GLU A 122 1.26 -17.87 -0.07
CA GLU A 122 2.46 -17.03 0.07
C GLU A 122 2.44 -15.83 -0.89
N ILE A 123 1.79 -15.99 -2.05
CA ILE A 123 1.65 -14.95 -3.08
C ILE A 123 0.88 -13.74 -2.54
N TYR A 124 -0.29 -13.95 -1.94
CA TYR A 124 -1.08 -12.86 -1.34
C TYR A 124 -0.34 -12.19 -0.17
N GLY A 125 0.45 -12.95 0.58
CA GLY A 125 1.33 -12.41 1.61
C GLY A 125 2.38 -11.46 1.02
N ALA A 126 3.12 -11.91 0.01
CA ALA A 126 4.16 -11.11 -0.65
C ALA A 126 3.58 -9.80 -1.21
N VAL A 127 2.42 -9.86 -1.86
CA VAL A 127 1.78 -8.68 -2.43
C VAL A 127 1.21 -7.74 -1.36
N PHE A 128 0.64 -8.28 -0.28
CA PHE A 128 0.23 -7.49 0.89
C PHE A 128 1.42 -6.76 1.50
N TRP A 129 2.54 -7.46 1.76
CA TRP A 129 3.74 -6.85 2.31
C TRP A 129 4.37 -5.81 1.37
N GLY A 130 4.34 -6.07 0.06
CA GLY A 130 4.76 -5.11 -0.96
C GLY A 130 3.90 -3.85 -0.95
N GLY A 131 2.58 -4.00 -0.91
CA GLY A 131 1.64 -2.88 -0.79
C GLY A 131 1.83 -2.10 0.52
N LEU A 132 2.02 -2.79 1.66
CA LEU A 132 2.27 -2.15 2.94
C LEU A 132 3.57 -1.35 2.94
N LEU A 133 4.65 -1.90 2.37
CA LEU A 133 5.92 -1.21 2.24
C LEU A 133 5.81 0.02 1.33
N LEU A 134 5.06 -0.09 0.22
CA LEU A 134 4.78 1.02 -0.67
C LEU A 134 3.94 2.11 0.02
N LEU A 135 2.92 1.73 0.80
CA LEU A 135 2.13 2.66 1.61
C LEU A 135 3.01 3.43 2.59
N CYS A 136 3.85 2.73 3.34
CA CYS A 136 4.78 3.34 4.28
C CYS A 136 5.75 4.31 3.58
N LEU A 137 6.28 3.92 2.40
CA LEU A 137 7.17 4.78 1.63
C LEU A 137 6.48 6.05 1.17
N LEU A 138 5.25 5.96 0.66
CA LEU A 138 4.47 7.13 0.22
C LEU A 138 4.17 8.08 1.36
N LEU A 139 3.77 7.56 2.52
CA LEU A 139 3.50 8.37 3.71
C LEU A 139 4.78 9.01 4.25
N TYR A 140 5.90 8.29 4.22
CA TYR A 140 7.20 8.83 4.61
C TYR A 140 7.64 9.97 3.68
N LEU A 141 7.53 9.79 2.36
CA LEU A 141 7.87 10.83 1.39
C LEU A 141 6.94 12.04 1.52
N ALA A 142 5.64 11.82 1.71
CA ALA A 142 4.70 12.92 1.97
C ALA A 142 5.06 13.69 3.24
N HIS A 143 5.49 12.98 4.29
CA HIS A 143 5.98 13.62 5.51
C HIS A 143 7.27 14.41 5.26
N TYR A 144 8.24 13.83 4.57
CA TYR A 144 9.51 14.46 4.25
C TYR A 144 9.33 15.77 3.46
N GLU A 145 8.55 15.73 2.38
CA GLU A 145 8.17 16.90 1.57
C GLU A 145 7.48 17.98 2.42
N SER A 146 6.61 17.58 3.35
CA SER A 146 5.92 18.52 4.23
C SER A 146 6.86 19.23 5.23
N GLN A 147 7.99 18.63 5.57
CA GLN A 147 8.95 19.17 6.55
C GLN A 147 9.99 20.08 5.89
N GLN A 148 10.48 19.74 4.69
CA GLN A 148 11.48 20.55 3.98
C GLN A 148 11.02 21.99 3.72
N ARG A 149 9.70 22.26 3.71
CA ARG A 149 9.14 23.59 3.42
C ARG A 149 8.49 24.30 4.60
N ARG A 150 8.63 23.81 5.84
CA ARG A 150 8.30 24.66 7.00
C ARG A 150 9.41 25.71 7.12
N PRO A 151 9.16 27.01 6.83
CA PRO A 151 10.16 28.01 7.12
C PRO A 151 10.47 27.97 8.62
N ASP A 152 11.75 27.99 8.98
CA ASP A 152 12.18 28.19 10.35
C ASP A 152 11.54 29.51 10.85
N THR A 153 10.44 29.41 11.61
CA THR A 153 9.87 30.53 12.35
C THR A 153 10.69 30.82 13.61
N ARG A 154 12.02 30.81 13.47
CA ARG A 154 13.00 31.17 14.49
C ARG A 154 14.04 32.09 13.86
N GLY A 155 13.58 33.29 13.52
CA GLY A 155 14.42 34.47 13.35
C GLY A 155 14.26 35.36 14.57
#